data_AF-A0A9D2BA33-F1
#
_entry.id   AF-A0A9D2BA33-F1
#
_cell.length_a   1.000
_cell.length_b   1.000
_cell.length_c   1.000
_cell.angle_alpha   90.00
_cell.angle_beta   90.00
_cell.angle_gamma   90.00
#
_symmetry.space_group_name_H-M   'P 1'
#
loop_
_entity.id
_entity.type
_entity.pdbx_description
1 polymer ?
#
loop_
_entity_poly.entity_id
_entity_poly.type
_entity_poly.pdbx_seq_one_letter_code
_entity_poly.pdbx_strand_id
1 'polypeptide(L)'
;MEIKKEFLEMITEDISRIDFEILGGDDESRWSLFRELDGRYQICIKDFYKGMWQSNRSGDILYFPQLKQNPEYVSDNLKLIKSKLETFRFQANSVNSPQLPATQVNVNNNINISVSFEEVREKIEDMTSLTDSETKEILDKINEIEEVINSNDKKKTKWEKVKPVLTWLADKSFDVGVAILPLLLKIG
;
A
#
# COMPACT_ATOMS: atom_id res chain seq x y z
N MET A 1 -18.18 -12.76 8.71
CA MET A 1 -17.29 -13.78 8.13
C MET A 1 -15.89 -13.41 8.57
N GLU A 2 -15.14 -14.32 9.18
CA GLU A 2 -13.75 -14.03 9.54
C GLU A 2 -12.91 -13.96 8.27
N ILE A 3 -12.34 -12.78 7.99
CA ILE A 3 -11.45 -12.61 6.85
C ILE A 3 -10.13 -13.28 7.20
N LYS A 4 -9.69 -14.20 6.36
CA LYS A 4 -8.42 -14.90 6.52
C LYS A 4 -7.26 -13.90 6.50
N LYS A 5 -6.25 -14.14 7.36
CA LYS A 5 -5.05 -13.28 7.46
C LYS A 5 -4.37 -13.11 6.11
N GLU A 6 -4.27 -14.18 5.33
CA GLU A 6 -3.66 -14.17 3.99
C GLU A 6 -4.39 -13.23 3.02
N PHE A 7 -5.70 -13.05 3.18
CA PHE A 7 -6.49 -12.13 2.36
C PHE A 7 -6.22 -10.66 2.73
N LEU A 8 -6.00 -10.37 4.02
CA LEU A 8 -5.64 -9.02 4.48
C LEU A 8 -4.21 -8.65 4.08
N GLU A 9 -3.31 -9.62 4.06
CA GLU A 9 -1.94 -9.47 3.55
C GLU A 9 -1.98 -9.15 2.05
N MET A 10 -2.70 -9.94 1.26
CA MET A 10 -2.89 -9.69 -0.18
C MET A 10 -3.47 -8.29 -0.47
N ILE A 11 -4.43 -7.81 0.32
CA ILE A 11 -4.94 -6.44 0.18
C ILE A 11 -3.85 -5.40 0.46
N THR A 12 -3.01 -5.64 1.47
CA THR A 12 -1.92 -4.74 1.83
C THR A 12 -0.88 -4.69 0.70
N GLU A 13 -0.55 -5.84 0.11
CA GLU A 13 0.34 -5.94 -1.04
C GLU A 13 -0.20 -5.19 -2.26
N ASP A 14 -1.48 -5.37 -2.57
CA ASP A 14 -2.13 -4.70 -3.69
C ASP A 14 -2.21 -3.18 -3.52
N ILE A 15 -2.43 -2.68 -2.29
CA ILE A 15 -2.36 -1.23 -2.00
C ILE A 15 -0.97 -0.69 -2.34
N SER A 16 0.10 -1.40 -1.94
CA SER A 16 1.48 -1.00 -2.26
C SER A 16 1.78 -1.06 -3.76
N ARG A 17 1.27 -2.08 -4.47
CA ARG A 17 1.40 -2.17 -5.93
C ARG A 17 0.73 -1.00 -6.63
N ILE A 18 -0.44 -0.57 -6.15
CA ILE A 18 -1.12 0.63 -6.66
C ILE A 18 -0.24 1.88 -6.47
N ASP A 19 0.37 2.06 -5.30
CA ASP A 19 1.24 3.21 -5.04
C ASP A 19 2.47 3.22 -5.96
N PHE A 20 3.11 2.07 -6.18
CA PHE A 20 4.24 1.93 -7.10
C PHE A 20 3.86 2.35 -8.52
N GLU A 21 2.75 1.79 -9.04
CA GLU A 21 2.28 2.07 -10.40
C GLU A 21 1.82 3.53 -10.58
N ILE A 22 1.25 4.16 -9.55
CA ILE A 22 0.86 5.59 -9.62
C ILE A 22 2.08 6.51 -9.68
N LEU A 23 3.18 6.15 -8.99
CA LEU A 23 4.37 7.00 -8.91
C LEU A 23 5.24 6.96 -10.16
N GLY A 24 5.33 5.81 -10.83
CA GLY A 24 6.26 5.64 -11.95
C GLY A 24 5.89 4.55 -12.97
N GLY A 25 4.72 3.93 -12.84
CA GLY A 25 4.25 2.91 -13.79
C GLY A 25 3.93 3.47 -15.17
N ASP A 26 4.05 2.62 -16.19
CA ASP A 26 3.61 2.95 -17.55
C ASP A 26 2.10 2.66 -17.74
N ASP A 27 1.56 2.99 -18.90
CA ASP A 27 0.13 2.84 -19.18
C ASP A 27 -0.32 1.37 -19.23
N GLU A 28 0.53 0.48 -19.74
CA GLU A 28 0.20 -0.95 -19.86
C GLU A 28 0.39 -1.66 -18.51
N SER A 29 1.38 -1.30 -17.70
CA SER A 29 1.55 -1.83 -16.34
C SER A 29 0.37 -1.42 -15.43
N ARG A 30 -0.05 -0.15 -15.48
CA ARG A 30 -1.25 0.34 -14.78
C ARG A 30 -2.51 -0.36 -15.26
N TRP A 31 -2.66 -0.55 -16.56
CA TRP A 31 -3.80 -1.28 -17.13
C TRP A 31 -3.83 -2.74 -16.66
N SER A 32 -2.69 -3.43 -16.69
CA SER A 32 -2.56 -4.81 -16.24
C SER A 32 -2.94 -4.95 -14.76
N LEU A 33 -2.39 -4.08 -13.90
CA LEU A 33 -2.73 -4.06 -12.47
C LEU A 33 -4.23 -3.78 -12.28
N PHE A 34 -4.80 -2.80 -12.97
CA PHE A 34 -6.23 -2.49 -12.88
C PHE A 34 -7.10 -3.72 -13.18
N ARG A 35 -6.78 -4.47 -14.25
CA ARG A 35 -7.51 -5.69 -14.64
C ARG A 35 -7.41 -6.79 -13.59
N GLU A 36 -6.26 -6.94 -12.95
CA GLU A 36 -6.06 -7.93 -11.89
C GLU A 36 -6.89 -7.59 -10.64
N LEU A 37 -6.82 -6.34 -10.19
CA LEU A 37 -7.56 -5.86 -9.02
C LEU A 37 -9.07 -5.93 -9.25
N ASP A 38 -9.52 -5.58 -10.46
CA ASP A 38 -10.92 -5.74 -10.86
C ASP A 38 -11.42 -7.18 -10.70
N GLY A 39 -10.71 -8.14 -11.31
CA GLY A 39 -11.08 -9.56 -11.23
C GLY A 39 -11.09 -10.10 -9.80
N ARG A 40 -10.24 -9.55 -8.93
CA ARG A 40 -10.08 -9.98 -7.54
C ARG A 40 -11.15 -9.42 -6.61
N TYR A 41 -11.48 -8.12 -6.75
CA TYR A 41 -12.22 -7.39 -5.72
C TYR A 41 -13.65 -7.01 -6.09
N GLN A 42 -14.03 -7.01 -7.37
CA GLN A 42 -15.37 -6.60 -7.79
C GLN A 42 -16.49 -7.42 -7.14
N ILE A 43 -16.20 -8.66 -6.74
CA ILE A 43 -17.16 -9.58 -6.12
C ILE A 43 -17.33 -9.39 -4.61
N CYS A 44 -16.33 -8.84 -3.92
CA CYS A 44 -16.31 -8.80 -2.45
C CYS A 44 -16.47 -7.38 -1.88
N ILE A 45 -16.21 -6.35 -2.67
CA ILE A 45 -16.40 -4.95 -2.29
C ILE A 45 -17.74 -4.45 -2.81
N LYS A 46 -18.57 -3.94 -1.90
CA LYS A 46 -19.85 -3.33 -2.24
C LYS A 46 -19.64 -2.09 -3.12
N ASP A 47 -20.49 -1.95 -4.14
CA ASP A 47 -20.51 -0.81 -5.06
C ASP A 47 -19.13 -0.55 -5.69
N PHE A 48 -18.42 -1.63 -6.10
CA PHE A 48 -17.02 -1.55 -6.52
C PHE A 48 -16.81 -0.50 -7.64
N TYR A 49 -17.59 -0.53 -8.72
CA TYR A 49 -17.43 0.42 -9.83
C TYR A 49 -18.02 1.81 -9.58
N LYS A 50 -18.79 2.00 -8.49
CA LYS A 50 -19.44 3.28 -8.22
C LYS A 50 -18.40 4.37 -7.99
N GLY A 51 -18.46 5.40 -8.85
CA GLY A 51 -17.53 6.54 -8.87
C GLY A 51 -16.32 6.36 -9.79
N MET A 52 -16.14 5.19 -10.42
CA MET A 52 -15.07 4.98 -11.39
C MET A 52 -15.37 5.68 -12.72
N TRP A 53 -14.33 6.17 -13.37
CA TRP A 53 -14.39 6.57 -14.77
C TRP A 53 -14.82 5.41 -15.64
N GLN A 54 -15.64 5.71 -16.66
CA GLN A 54 -16.21 4.72 -17.57
C GLN A 54 -17.06 3.65 -16.88
N SER A 55 -17.61 3.93 -15.68
CA SER A 55 -18.71 3.15 -15.11
C SER A 55 -20.05 3.65 -15.65
N ASN A 56 -21.03 2.74 -15.75
CA ASN A 56 -22.40 3.14 -16.07
C ASN A 56 -23.05 3.89 -14.89
N ARG A 57 -24.22 4.51 -15.11
CA ARG A 57 -24.89 5.31 -14.07
C ARG A 57 -25.23 4.54 -12.79
N SER A 58 -25.48 3.23 -12.89
CA SER A 58 -25.79 2.39 -11.72
C SER A 58 -24.52 1.99 -10.95
N GLY A 59 -23.35 2.00 -11.59
CA GLY A 59 -22.08 1.61 -10.97
C GLY A 59 -21.87 0.09 -10.95
N ASP A 60 -22.49 -0.63 -11.89
CA ASP A 60 -22.43 -2.11 -11.97
C ASP A 60 -21.69 -2.61 -13.22
N ILE A 61 -21.45 -1.73 -14.19
CA ILE A 61 -20.80 -2.07 -15.46
C ILE A 61 -19.65 -1.09 -15.70
N LEU A 62 -18.52 -1.62 -16.18
CA LEU A 62 -17.36 -0.85 -16.60
C LEU A 62 -17.09 -1.02 -18.11
N TYR A 63 -16.90 0.08 -18.82
CA TYR A 63 -16.63 0.09 -20.26
C TYR A 63 -15.12 0.01 -20.54
N PHE A 64 -14.57 -1.21 -20.52
CA PHE A 64 -13.12 -1.45 -20.68
C PHE A 64 -12.48 -0.86 -21.96
N PRO A 65 -13.10 -0.92 -23.15
CA PRO A 65 -12.48 -0.34 -24.35
C PRO A 65 -12.23 1.17 -24.21
N GLN A 66 -13.20 1.89 -23.67
CA GLN A 66 -13.11 3.33 -23.40
C GLN A 66 -12.09 3.61 -22.30
N LEU A 67 -12.04 2.76 -21.27
CA LEU A 67 -11.06 2.92 -20.21
C LEU A 67 -9.63 2.70 -20.72
N LYS A 68 -9.39 1.68 -21.56
CA LYS A 68 -8.05 1.40 -22.12
C LYS A 68 -7.55 2.53 -23.03
N GLN A 69 -8.46 3.25 -23.69
CA GLN A 69 -8.12 4.38 -24.55
C GLN A 69 -7.76 5.67 -23.79
N ASN A 70 -7.98 5.71 -22.46
CA ASN A 70 -7.75 6.88 -21.61
C ASN A 70 -6.93 6.48 -20.36
N PRO A 71 -5.60 6.35 -20.48
CA PRO A 71 -4.73 5.86 -19.39
C PRO A 71 -4.79 6.69 -18.09
N GLU A 72 -5.12 7.98 -18.18
CA GLU A 72 -5.36 8.84 -17.03
C GLU A 72 -6.56 8.38 -16.20
N TYR A 73 -7.61 7.85 -16.85
CA TYR A 73 -8.77 7.29 -16.15
C TYR A 73 -8.44 6.00 -15.43
N VAL A 74 -7.55 5.18 -15.99
CA VAL A 74 -7.03 3.98 -15.33
C VAL A 74 -6.29 4.38 -14.05
N SER A 75 -5.46 5.42 -14.13
CA SER A 75 -4.70 5.95 -12.99
C SER A 75 -5.60 6.46 -11.86
N ASP A 76 -6.65 7.20 -12.20
CA ASP A 76 -7.62 7.69 -11.22
C ASP A 76 -8.49 6.55 -10.65
N ASN A 77 -8.84 5.57 -11.47
CA ASN A 77 -9.55 4.38 -11.00
C ASN A 77 -8.69 3.54 -10.04
N LEU A 78 -7.38 3.43 -10.28
CA LEU A 78 -6.46 2.77 -9.34
C LEU A 78 -6.42 3.48 -7.98
N LYS A 79 -6.39 4.81 -7.95
CA LYS A 79 -6.50 5.59 -6.69
C LYS A 79 -7.82 5.29 -5.97
N LEU A 80 -8.92 5.19 -6.71
CA LEU A 80 -10.22 4.87 -6.13
C LEU A 80 -10.28 3.43 -5.60
N ILE A 81 -9.69 2.47 -6.31
CA ILE A 81 -9.56 1.08 -5.83
C ILE A 81 -8.77 1.05 -4.53
N LYS A 82 -7.65 1.78 -4.44
CA LYS A 82 -6.86 1.89 -3.22
C LYS A 82 -7.72 2.33 -2.03
N SER A 83 -8.47 3.43 -2.16
CA SER A 83 -9.36 3.89 -1.08
C SER A 83 -10.44 2.87 -0.69
N LYS A 84 -10.98 2.14 -1.68
CA LYS A 84 -11.96 1.06 -1.42
C LYS A 84 -11.31 -0.12 -0.68
N LEU A 85 -10.08 -0.48 -1.01
CA LEU A 85 -9.30 -1.53 -0.34
C LEU A 85 -8.93 -1.14 1.10
N GLU A 86 -8.46 0.09 1.32
CA GLU A 86 -8.17 0.63 2.65
C GLU A 86 -9.42 0.55 3.56
N THR A 87 -10.59 0.89 3.03
CA THR A 87 -11.87 0.80 3.74
C THR A 87 -12.29 -0.65 3.98
N PHE A 88 -12.02 -1.54 3.02
CA PHE A 88 -12.37 -2.95 3.10
C PHE A 88 -11.63 -3.70 4.20
N ARG A 89 -10.40 -3.26 4.55
CA ARG A 89 -9.66 -3.82 5.70
C ARG A 89 -10.44 -3.71 7.02
N PHE A 90 -11.35 -2.75 7.14
CA PHE A 90 -12.24 -2.57 8.28
C PHE A 90 -13.62 -3.23 8.11
N GLN A 91 -13.82 -4.02 7.04
CA GLN A 91 -15.09 -4.64 6.63
C GLN A 91 -16.25 -3.64 6.41
N ALA A 92 -15.95 -2.34 6.36
CA ALA A 92 -16.94 -1.26 6.30
C ALA A 92 -17.70 -1.20 4.96
N ASN A 93 -17.13 -1.74 3.89
CA ASN A 93 -17.72 -1.80 2.54
C ASN A 93 -17.74 -3.23 1.96
N SER A 94 -17.76 -4.27 2.79
CA SER A 94 -17.86 -5.66 2.30
C SER A 94 -19.30 -6.05 1.91
N VAL A 95 -19.49 -6.82 0.84
CA VAL A 95 -20.85 -7.31 0.45
C VAL A 95 -21.49 -8.25 1.47
N ASN A 96 -20.69 -8.86 2.35
CA ASN A 96 -21.16 -9.82 3.37
C ASN A 96 -21.12 -9.23 4.80
N SER A 97 -21.05 -7.91 4.95
CA SER A 97 -21.03 -7.28 6.28
C SER A 97 -22.39 -7.50 6.96
N PRO A 98 -22.48 -8.17 8.12
CA PRO A 98 -23.65 -8.01 8.98
C PRO A 98 -23.78 -6.52 9.25
N GLN A 99 -24.99 -5.95 9.17
CA GLN A 99 -25.22 -4.56 9.57
C GLN A 99 -24.63 -4.35 10.96
N LEU A 100 -23.46 -3.71 11.02
CA LEU A 100 -22.87 -3.32 12.29
C LEU A 100 -23.88 -2.34 12.92
N PRO A 101 -24.37 -2.59 14.15
CA PRO A 101 -25.00 -1.52 14.90
C PRO A 101 -23.99 -0.38 14.91
N ALA A 102 -24.44 0.86 14.67
CA ALA A 102 -23.59 2.03 14.59
C ALA A 102 -22.82 2.24 15.91
N THR A 103 -21.72 1.53 16.09
CA THR A 103 -20.73 1.83 17.10
C THR A 103 -20.05 3.08 16.60
N GLN A 104 -20.21 4.17 17.37
CA GLN A 104 -19.38 5.35 17.20
C GLN A 104 -17.93 4.89 17.26
N VAL A 105 -17.30 4.77 16.09
CA VAL A 105 -15.87 4.54 15.97
C VAL A 105 -15.27 5.87 16.40
N ASN A 106 -14.86 5.93 17.67
CA ASN A 106 -14.01 7.01 18.13
C ASN A 106 -12.67 6.79 17.42
N VAL A 107 -12.47 7.49 16.30
CA VAL A 107 -11.22 7.48 15.55
C VAL A 107 -10.18 8.18 16.41
N ASN A 108 -9.55 7.42 17.31
CA ASN A 108 -8.29 7.83 17.87
C ASN A 108 -7.28 7.73 16.73
N ASN A 109 -6.98 8.87 16.13
CA ASN A 109 -6.06 9.04 15.01
C ASN A 109 -4.58 8.90 15.46
N ASN A 110 -4.31 7.93 16.32
CA ASN A 110 -2.97 7.48 16.63
C ASN A 110 -2.77 6.17 15.89
N ILE A 111 -2.33 6.25 14.63
CA ILE A 111 -1.60 5.13 14.01
C ILE A 111 -0.37 4.96 14.90
N ASN A 112 -0.47 4.05 15.86
CA ASN A 112 0.68 3.64 16.65
C ASN A 112 1.55 2.82 15.68
N ILE A 113 2.46 3.48 14.97
CA ILE A 113 3.53 2.83 14.20
C ILE A 113 4.48 2.23 15.24
N SER A 114 4.02 1.16 15.90
CA SER A 114 4.69 0.52 17.02
C SER A 114 5.69 -0.53 16.57
N VAL A 115 6.16 -0.48 15.32
CA VAL A 115 7.21 -1.38 14.85
C VAL A 115 8.55 -0.81 15.29
N SER A 116 9.36 -1.54 16.06
CA SER A 116 10.69 -1.10 16.52
C SER A 116 11.74 -1.26 15.41
N PHE A 117 12.91 -0.65 15.58
CA PHE A 117 14.02 -0.89 14.63
C PHE A 117 14.53 -2.31 14.75
N GLU A 118 14.55 -2.86 15.97
CA GLU A 118 14.94 -4.23 16.29
C GLU A 118 14.04 -5.26 15.60
N GLU A 119 12.72 -5.08 15.64
CA GLU A 119 11.76 -5.97 14.97
C GLU A 119 11.97 -5.99 13.45
N VAL A 120 12.34 -4.86 12.85
CA VAL A 120 12.64 -4.80 11.42
C VAL A 120 13.97 -5.49 11.10
N ARG A 121 14.99 -5.34 11.95
CA ARG A 121 16.28 -6.03 11.77
C ARG A 121 16.11 -7.55 11.82
N GLU A 122 15.43 -8.06 12.85
CA GLU A 122 15.14 -9.50 12.99
C GLU A 122 14.40 -10.02 11.75
N LYS A 123 13.39 -9.28 11.27
CA LYS A 123 12.66 -9.66 10.07
C LYS A 123 13.53 -9.74 8.82
N ILE A 124 14.50 -8.83 8.65
CA ILE A 124 15.43 -8.84 7.51
C ILE A 124 16.43 -9.99 7.63
N GLU A 125 16.91 -10.29 8.84
CA GLU A 125 17.82 -11.41 9.08
C GLU A 125 17.16 -12.77 8.82
N ASP A 126 15.86 -12.89 9.12
CA ASP A 126 15.07 -14.11 8.87
C ASP A 126 14.63 -14.29 7.40
N MET A 127 14.90 -13.33 6.50
CA MET A 127 14.54 -13.44 5.08
C MET A 127 15.49 -14.38 4.35
N THR A 128 15.04 -15.61 4.10
CA THR A 128 15.79 -16.63 3.33
C THR A 128 16.01 -16.27 1.85
N SER A 129 15.36 -15.22 1.36
CA SER A 129 15.47 -14.74 -0.02
C SER A 129 16.65 -13.78 -0.25
N LEU A 130 17.32 -13.33 0.82
CA LEU A 130 18.44 -12.40 0.76
C LEU A 130 19.78 -13.14 0.94
N THR A 131 20.80 -12.68 0.22
CA THR A 131 22.18 -13.08 0.50
C THR A 131 22.72 -12.34 1.71
N ASP A 132 23.73 -12.89 2.39
CA ASP A 132 24.39 -12.24 3.54
C ASP A 132 24.84 -10.80 3.23
N SER A 133 25.27 -10.55 1.98
CA SER A 133 25.69 -9.22 1.54
C SER A 133 24.52 -8.25 1.42
N GLU A 134 23.37 -8.71 0.91
CA GLU A 134 22.16 -7.90 0.79
C GLU A 134 21.56 -7.63 2.17
N THR A 135 21.48 -8.65 3.02
CA THR A 135 21.04 -8.53 4.42
C THR A 135 21.86 -7.47 5.14
N LYS A 136 23.20 -7.53 5.02
CA LYS A 136 24.08 -6.53 5.63
C LYS A 136 23.85 -5.12 5.08
N GLU A 137 23.75 -4.97 3.76
CA GLU A 137 23.47 -3.68 3.13
C GLU A 137 22.14 -3.08 3.64
N ILE A 138 21.12 -3.91 3.79
CA ILE A 138 19.81 -3.49 4.31
C ILE A 138 19.90 -3.09 5.78
N LEU A 139 20.59 -3.85 6.61
CA LEU A 139 20.82 -3.52 8.02
C LEU A 139 21.58 -2.19 8.16
N ASP A 140 22.57 -1.93 7.31
CA ASP A 140 23.28 -0.66 7.27
C ASP A 140 22.34 0.51 6.91
N LYS A 141 21.38 0.30 6.00
CA LYS A 141 20.35 1.30 5.67
C LYS A 141 19.35 1.53 6.80
N ILE A 142 18.99 0.49 7.54
CA ILE A 142 18.15 0.61 8.74
C ILE A 142 18.87 1.47 9.79
N ASN A 143 20.18 1.28 9.97
CA ASN A 143 20.99 2.10 10.87
C ASN A 143 21.02 3.58 10.42
N GLU A 144 21.22 3.84 9.13
CA GLU A 144 21.18 5.19 8.56
C GLU A 144 19.84 5.88 8.85
N ILE A 145 18.72 5.16 8.69
CA ILE A 145 17.38 5.67 9.02
C ILE A 145 17.26 5.97 10.52
N GLU A 146 17.71 5.05 11.38
CA GLU A 146 17.65 5.23 12.83
C GLU A 146 18.42 6.47 13.28
N GLU A 147 19.63 6.67 12.76
CA GLU A 147 20.45 7.85 13.04
C GLU A 147 19.73 9.14 12.61
N VAL A 148 19.13 9.16 11.42
CA VAL A 148 18.39 10.33 10.94
C VAL A 148 17.18 10.62 11.83
N ILE A 149 16.44 9.59 12.24
CA ILE A 149 15.25 9.75 13.09
C ILE A 149 15.62 10.22 14.49
N ASN A 150 16.70 9.68 15.06
CA ASN A 150 17.19 10.06 16.39
C ASN A 150 18.00 11.37 16.40
N SER A 151 18.33 11.94 15.24
CA SER A 151 19.00 13.23 15.16
C SER A 151 18.14 14.40 15.67
N ASN A 152 18.79 15.48 16.11
CA ASN A 152 18.13 16.74 16.50
C ASN A 152 17.72 17.62 15.30
N ASP A 153 17.77 17.09 14.08
CA ASP A 153 17.42 17.83 12.88
C ASP A 153 15.92 18.13 12.80
N LYS A 154 15.58 19.22 12.11
CA LYS A 154 14.17 19.54 11.80
C LYS A 154 13.60 18.49 10.84
N LYS A 155 12.30 18.21 10.93
CA LYS A 155 11.56 17.30 10.04
C LYS A 155 11.98 17.39 8.57
N LYS A 156 11.99 18.61 8.01
CA LYS A 156 12.37 18.85 6.60
C LYS A 156 13.76 18.31 6.30
N THR A 157 14.73 18.56 7.18
CA THR A 157 16.11 18.09 7.03
C THR A 157 16.22 16.58 7.14
N LYS A 158 15.46 15.96 8.06
CA LYS A 158 15.37 14.49 8.16
C LYS A 158 14.85 13.86 6.87
N TRP A 159 13.80 14.45 6.28
CA TRP A 159 13.27 14.02 4.97
C TRP A 159 14.29 14.18 3.84
N GLU A 160 15.04 15.28 3.78
CA GLU A 160 16.11 15.43 2.78
C GLU A 160 17.19 14.35 2.92
N LYS A 161 17.57 13.98 4.16
CA LYS A 161 18.56 12.92 4.42
C LYS A 161 18.07 11.52 4.06
N VAL A 162 16.76 11.27 4.12
CA VAL A 162 16.16 9.97 3.80
C VAL A 162 15.83 9.79 2.32
N LYS A 163 15.76 10.86 1.51
CA LYS A 163 15.52 10.75 0.06
C LYS A 163 16.44 9.76 -0.67
N PRO A 164 17.76 9.74 -0.43
CA PRO A 164 18.64 8.75 -1.05
C PRO A 164 18.29 7.31 -0.64
N VAL A 165 17.84 7.10 0.59
CA VAL A 165 17.39 5.78 1.08
C VAL A 165 16.09 5.36 0.39
N LEU A 166 15.17 6.29 0.12
CA LEU A 166 13.97 6.02 -0.68
C LEU A 166 14.29 5.64 -2.13
N THR A 167 15.23 6.35 -2.76
CA THR A 167 15.69 6.01 -4.11
C THR A 167 16.35 4.63 -4.13
N TRP A 168 17.20 4.34 -3.15
CA TRP A 168 17.80 3.01 -3.00
C TRP A 168 16.77 1.90 -2.76
N LEU A 169 15.73 2.18 -1.96
CA LEU A 169 14.66 1.21 -1.66
C LEU A 169 13.85 0.84 -2.90
N ALA A 170 13.72 1.76 -3.86
CA ALA A 170 13.01 1.54 -5.12
C ALA A 170 13.67 0.44 -5.99
N ASP A 171 14.97 0.22 -5.82
CA ASP A 171 15.73 -0.82 -6.54
C ASP A 171 15.75 -2.16 -5.78
N LYS A 172 15.11 -2.27 -4.60
CA LYS A 172 15.08 -3.48 -3.77
C LYS A 172 13.79 -4.27 -3.94
N SER A 173 13.80 -5.51 -3.45
CA SER A 173 12.65 -6.39 -3.49
C SER A 173 11.49 -5.87 -2.64
N PHE A 174 10.29 -6.33 -2.98
CA PHE A 174 9.05 -5.93 -2.33
C PHE A 174 9.08 -6.17 -0.80
N ASP A 175 9.59 -7.31 -0.35
CA ASP A 175 9.64 -7.67 1.08
C ASP A 175 10.49 -6.70 1.91
N VAL A 176 11.60 -6.23 1.32
CA VAL A 176 12.49 -5.22 1.92
C VAL A 176 11.78 -3.88 2.01
N GLY A 177 11.05 -3.50 0.96
CA GLY A 177 10.18 -2.32 0.94
C GLY A 177 9.17 -2.30 2.10
N VAL A 178 8.45 -3.40 2.28
CA VAL A 178 7.45 -3.55 3.36
C VAL A 178 8.08 -3.47 4.75
N ALA A 179 9.29 -4.01 4.92
CA ALA A 179 10.00 -3.97 6.19
C ALA A 179 10.47 -2.56 6.56
N ILE A 180 11.00 -1.79 5.60
CA ILE A 180 11.67 -0.51 5.86
C ILE A 180 10.72 0.69 5.84
N LEU A 181 9.69 0.68 4.99
CA LEU A 181 8.79 1.83 4.80
C LEU A 181 8.14 2.33 6.11
N PRO A 182 7.68 1.47 7.03
CA PRO A 182 7.15 1.91 8.32
C PRO A 182 8.14 2.71 9.18
N LEU A 183 9.45 2.40 9.10
CA LEU A 183 10.48 3.14 9.82
C LEU A 183 10.59 4.58 9.31
N LEU A 184 10.51 4.78 7.99
CA LEU A 184 10.56 6.11 7.37
C LEU A 184 9.37 6.99 7.78
N LEU A 185 8.20 6.38 8.00
CA LEU A 185 7.00 7.09 8.46
C LEU A 185 7.11 7.59 9.90
N LYS A 186 8.10 7.14 10.68
CA LYS A 186 8.41 7.69 12.01
C LYS A 186 9.08 9.07 11.95
N ILE A 187 9.44 9.60 10.77
CA ILE A 187 9.96 10.97 10.61
C ILE A 187 8.84 12.00 10.87
N GLY A 188 8.71 12.35 12.15
CA GLY A 188 7.79 13.35 12.70
C GLY A 188 8.11 14.78 12.31
#